data_AF-A0A151BI86-F1
#
_entry.id   AF-A0A151BI86-F1
#
_cell.length_a   1.000
_cell.length_b   1.000
_cell.length_c   1.000
_cell.angle_alpha   90.00
_cell.angle_beta   90.00
_cell.angle_gamma   90.00
#
_symmetry.space_group_name_H-M   'P 1'
#
loop_
_entity.id
_entity.type
_entity.pdbx_description
1 polymer ?
#
loop_
_entity_poly.entity_id
_entity_poly.type
_entity_poly.pdbx_seq_one_letter_code
_entity_poly.pdbx_strand_id
1 'polypeptide(L)'
;MLGLGIRPHRYSYKLIEGSGEFVVNIPTVEILREVDFCGTVSGKDVDKFSETGLSPEPAEKVKPPLIRECPVNIECVLREKIPLGVHHLFIGEIVRVHVDQEVLDEKGRIDFAKVSPFVYNQGEYWSLNQKIGLHGFSKRLER
;
A
#
# COMPACT_ATOMS: atom_id res chain seq x y z
N MET A 1 -9.94 -8.61 4.96
CA MET A 1 -10.33 -7.21 4.72
C MET A 1 -9.21 -6.30 5.15
N LEU A 2 -9.13 -5.09 4.59
CA LEU A 2 -8.21 -4.04 5.04
C LEU A 2 -8.97 -2.72 5.23
N GLY A 3 -8.41 -1.80 6.01
CA GLY A 3 -9.00 -0.50 6.31
C GLY A 3 -8.08 0.66 5.93
N LEU A 4 -8.63 1.71 5.31
CA LEU A 4 -7.92 2.94 4.95
C LEU A 4 -8.67 4.17 5.46
N GLY A 5 -7.99 5.05 6.20
CA GLY A 5 -8.53 6.35 6.59
C GLY A 5 -8.26 7.40 5.52
N ILE A 6 -9.30 7.91 4.85
CA ILE A 6 -9.18 8.89 3.76
C ILE A 6 -9.99 10.14 4.09
N ARG A 7 -9.38 11.32 3.95
CA ARG A 7 -10.10 12.60 4.11
C ARG A 7 -10.98 12.87 2.88
N PRO A 8 -12.22 13.38 3.06
CA PRO A 8 -13.14 13.64 1.95
C PRO A 8 -12.63 14.55 0.82
N HIS A 9 -11.67 15.44 1.10
CA HIS A 9 -11.11 16.35 0.09
C HIS A 9 -10.04 15.70 -0.80
N ARG A 10 -9.51 14.52 -0.44
CA ARG A 10 -8.49 13.84 -1.25
C ARG A 10 -9.13 13.37 -2.56
N TYR A 11 -8.43 13.55 -3.67
CA TYR A 11 -8.97 13.18 -4.99
C TYR A 11 -9.35 11.68 -5.08
N SER A 12 -8.51 10.81 -4.49
CA SER A 12 -8.77 9.36 -4.42
C SER A 12 -10.09 9.01 -3.73
N TYR A 13 -10.58 9.83 -2.79
CA TYR A 13 -11.83 9.58 -2.09
C TYR A 13 -13.01 9.39 -3.06
N LYS A 14 -13.15 10.31 -4.02
CA LYS A 14 -14.24 10.27 -5.02
C LYS A 14 -14.03 9.17 -6.05
N LEU A 15 -12.77 8.87 -6.39
CA LEU A 15 -12.45 7.77 -7.29
C LEU A 15 -12.91 6.44 -6.71
N ILE A 16 -12.59 6.18 -5.43
CA ILE A 16 -12.96 4.94 -4.74
C ILE A 16 -14.48 4.85 -4.55
N GLU A 17 -15.16 5.95 -4.20
CA GLU A 17 -16.63 5.95 -4.12
C GLU A 17 -17.30 5.70 -5.48
N GLY A 18 -16.74 6.26 -6.56
CA GLY A 18 -17.30 6.13 -7.90
C GLY A 18 -17.06 4.74 -8.51
N SER A 19 -15.90 4.13 -8.27
CA SER A 19 -15.56 2.81 -8.81
C SER A 19 -16.03 1.66 -7.91
N GLY A 20 -16.08 1.88 -6.59
CA GLY A 20 -16.21 0.81 -5.59
C GLY A 20 -14.97 -0.08 -5.48
N GLU A 21 -13.84 0.34 -6.04
CA GLU A 21 -12.64 -0.48 -6.22
C GLU A 21 -11.37 0.34 -5.97
N PHE A 22 -10.32 -0.30 -5.47
CA PHE A 22 -9.00 0.31 -5.27
C PHE A 22 -7.89 -0.73 -5.17
N VAL A 23 -6.64 -0.31 -5.32
CA VAL A 23 -5.46 -1.14 -5.09
C VAL A 23 -4.59 -0.48 -4.01
N VAL A 24 -4.10 -1.28 -3.07
CA VAL A 24 -3.10 -0.85 -2.08
C VAL A 24 -1.75 -1.44 -2.48
N ASN A 25 -0.77 -0.56 -2.67
CA ASN A 25 0.56 -0.95 -3.13
C ASN A 25 1.58 -0.76 -1.99
N ILE A 26 2.47 -1.72 -1.79
CA ILE A 26 3.57 -1.63 -0.81
C ILE A 26 4.85 -1.31 -1.56
N PRO A 27 5.37 -0.08 -1.45
CA PRO A 27 6.59 0.34 -2.14
C PRO A 27 7.85 -0.12 -1.39
N THR A 28 8.97 -0.03 -2.10
CA THR A 28 10.32 -0.18 -1.55
C THR A 28 10.98 1.19 -1.33
N VAL A 29 12.07 1.25 -0.58
CA VAL A 29 12.82 2.51 -0.34
C VAL A 29 13.38 3.14 -1.62
N GLU A 30 13.60 2.36 -2.67
CA GLU A 30 14.14 2.81 -3.96
C GLU A 30 13.20 3.81 -4.66
N ILE A 31 11.89 3.70 -4.45
CA ILE A 31 10.87 4.60 -5.02
C ILE A 31 10.27 5.57 -3.99
N LEU A 32 10.96 5.80 -2.88
CA LEU A 32 10.47 6.65 -1.78
C LEU A 32 10.15 8.08 -2.24
N ARG A 33 10.94 8.63 -3.16
CA ARG A 33 10.76 10.00 -3.67
C ARG A 33 9.44 10.14 -4.43
N GLU A 34 9.10 9.17 -5.25
CA GLU A 34 7.90 9.09 -6.07
C GLU A 34 6.66 8.92 -5.19
N VAL A 35 6.78 8.08 -4.13
CA VAL A 35 5.72 7.89 -3.14
C VAL A 35 5.47 9.17 -2.34
N ASP A 36 6.52 9.86 -1.90
CA ASP A 36 6.39 11.14 -1.20
C ASP A 36 5.71 12.21 -2.07
N PHE A 37 6.12 12.31 -3.34
CA PHE A 37 5.46 13.17 -4.32
C PHE A 37 3.96 12.84 -4.43
N CYS A 38 3.61 11.56 -4.52
CA CYS A 38 2.21 11.14 -4.54
C CYS A 38 1.43 11.52 -3.27
N GLY A 39 2.08 11.66 -2.12
CA GLY A 39 1.49 12.11 -0.87
C GLY A 39 1.27 13.63 -0.77
N THR A 40 2.09 14.41 -1.48
CA THR A 40 2.15 15.88 -1.39
C THR A 40 1.35 16.61 -2.46
N VAL A 41 1.14 16.01 -3.64
CA VAL A 41 0.34 16.63 -4.72
C VAL A 41 -1.03 15.96 -4.92
N SER A 42 -1.99 16.70 -5.45
CA SER A 42 -3.34 16.19 -5.73
C SER A 42 -3.44 15.69 -7.17
N GLY A 43 -3.98 14.47 -7.34
CA GLY A 43 -4.25 13.91 -8.68
C GLY A 43 -5.41 14.60 -9.43
N LYS A 44 -6.07 15.57 -8.79
CA LYS A 44 -7.10 16.40 -9.41
C LYS A 44 -6.51 17.31 -10.50
N ASP A 45 -5.32 17.82 -10.25
CA ASP A 45 -4.68 18.86 -11.05
C ASP A 45 -3.38 18.37 -11.71
N VAL A 46 -2.87 17.20 -11.30
CA VAL A 46 -1.59 16.65 -11.74
C VAL A 46 -1.75 15.18 -12.12
N ASP A 47 -1.23 14.80 -13.29
CA ASP A 47 -1.04 13.39 -13.64
C ASP A 47 0.20 12.85 -12.92
N LYS A 48 -0.02 12.14 -11.81
CA LYS A 48 1.06 11.62 -10.99
C LYS A 48 1.90 10.57 -11.70
N PHE A 49 1.33 9.78 -12.62
CA PHE A 49 2.11 8.78 -13.35
C PHE A 49 3.09 9.47 -14.30
N SER A 50 2.63 10.49 -15.02
CA SER A 50 3.52 11.29 -15.88
C SER A 50 4.64 11.99 -15.11
N GLU A 51 4.35 12.52 -13.91
CA GLU A 51 5.35 13.25 -13.11
C GLU A 51 6.36 12.34 -12.40
N THR A 52 5.92 11.15 -11.97
CA THR A 52 6.78 10.22 -11.21
C THR A 52 7.48 9.18 -12.08
N GLY A 53 6.96 8.92 -13.28
CA GLY A 53 7.45 7.82 -14.12
C GLY A 53 7.06 6.42 -13.61
N LEU A 54 6.22 6.31 -12.57
CA LEU A 54 5.67 5.03 -12.12
C LEU A 54 4.83 4.40 -13.22
N SER A 55 4.90 3.07 -13.35
CA SER A 55 4.27 2.33 -14.44
C SER A 55 2.96 1.69 -13.99
N PRO A 56 1.79 2.18 -14.43
CA PRO A 56 0.52 1.53 -14.13
C PRO A 56 0.39 0.23 -14.91
N GLU A 57 0.04 -0.86 -14.22
CA GLU A 57 -0.22 -2.17 -14.83
C GLU A 57 -1.68 -2.61 -14.63
N PRO A 58 -2.27 -3.35 -15.57
CA PRO A 58 -3.65 -3.82 -15.43
C PRO A 58 -3.79 -4.80 -14.25
N ALA A 59 -4.83 -4.61 -13.45
CA ALA A 59 -5.23 -5.55 -12.39
C ALA A 59 -6.01 -6.74 -12.96
N GLU A 60 -6.11 -7.83 -12.19
CA GLU A 60 -6.83 -9.04 -12.61
C GLU A 60 -8.32 -9.02 -12.23
N LYS A 61 -8.68 -8.38 -11.12
CA LYS A 61 -10.01 -8.44 -10.48
C LYS A 61 -10.68 -7.06 -10.34
N VAL A 62 -9.93 -5.97 -10.42
CA VAL A 62 -10.44 -4.60 -10.31
C VAL A 62 -9.97 -3.69 -11.45
N LYS A 63 -10.61 -2.54 -11.64
CA LYS A 63 -10.26 -1.57 -12.68
C LYS A 63 -9.06 -0.67 -12.34
N PRO A 64 -8.87 -0.19 -11.10
CA PRO A 64 -7.71 0.64 -10.77
C PRO A 64 -6.40 -0.14 -10.98
N PRO A 65 -5.35 0.51 -11.49
CA PRO A 65 -4.12 -0.17 -11.87
C PRO A 65 -3.29 -0.61 -10.65
N LEU A 66 -2.47 -1.64 -10.86
CA LEU A 66 -1.31 -1.96 -10.02
C LEU A 66 -0.19 -0.94 -10.30
N ILE A 67 0.83 -0.90 -9.45
CA ILE A 67 2.07 -0.15 -9.70
C ILE A 67 3.20 -1.15 -9.85
N ARG A 68 3.78 -1.25 -11.06
CA ARG A 68 4.83 -2.22 -11.41
C ARG A 68 6.02 -2.19 -10.43
N GLU A 69 6.41 -1.00 -10.01
CA GLU A 69 7.57 -0.79 -9.13
C GLU A 69 7.28 -1.19 -7.67
N CYS A 70 6.02 -1.47 -7.31
CA CYS A 70 5.68 -2.00 -5.99
C CYS A 70 5.69 -3.53 -6.01
N PRO A 71 6.54 -4.21 -5.21
CA PRO A 71 6.63 -5.67 -5.20
C PRO A 71 5.41 -6.36 -4.57
N VAL A 72 4.51 -5.59 -3.95
CA VAL A 72 3.23 -6.09 -3.43
C VAL A 72 2.11 -5.15 -3.85
N ASN A 73 1.10 -5.69 -4.53
CA ASN A 73 -0.11 -4.96 -4.93
C ASN A 73 -1.36 -5.73 -4.47
N ILE A 74 -2.29 -5.05 -3.83
CA ILE A 74 -3.44 -5.66 -3.15
C ILE A 74 -4.73 -5.10 -3.74
N GLU A 75 -5.39 -5.87 -4.59
CA GLU A 75 -6.64 -5.49 -5.22
C GLU A 75 -7.81 -5.60 -4.25
N CYS A 76 -8.63 -4.56 -4.18
CA CYS A 76 -9.70 -4.45 -3.20
C CYS A 76 -11.03 -3.96 -3.81
N VAL A 77 -12.12 -4.56 -3.33
CA VAL A 77 -13.49 -4.09 -3.56
C VAL A 77 -14.01 -3.45 -2.28
N LEU A 78 -14.53 -2.23 -2.38
CA LEU A 78 -15.11 -1.49 -1.26
C LEU A 78 -16.35 -2.22 -0.72
N ARG A 79 -16.37 -2.49 0.58
CA ARG A 79 -17.51 -3.10 1.28
C ARG A 79 -18.24 -2.11 2.16
N GLU A 80 -17.49 -1.27 2.86
CA GLU A 80 -18.08 -0.32 3.80
C GLU A 80 -17.27 0.96 3.85
N LYS A 81 -17.96 2.06 4.15
CA LYS A 81 -17.36 3.36 4.43
C LYS A 81 -17.99 3.93 5.69
N ILE A 82 -17.18 4.11 6.73
CA ILE A 82 -17.60 4.59 8.04
C ILE A 82 -17.09 6.02 8.25
N PRO A 83 -17.96 7.03 8.40
CA PRO A 83 -17.53 8.38 8.73
C PRO A 83 -16.94 8.46 10.15
N LEU A 84 -15.70 8.94 10.29
CA LEU A 84 -14.99 9.07 11.57
C LEU A 84 -14.42 10.50 11.73
N GLY A 85 -15.31 11.49 11.72
CA GLY A 85 -14.93 12.91 11.81
C GLY A 85 -14.22 13.39 10.56
N VAL A 86 -12.95 13.79 10.68
CA VAL A 86 -12.17 14.39 9.57
C VAL A 86 -11.63 13.36 8.56
N HIS A 87 -11.68 12.06 8.89
CA HIS A 87 -11.41 10.96 7.97
C HIS A 87 -12.63 10.05 7.89
N HIS A 88 -12.83 9.40 6.76
CA HIS A 88 -13.73 8.25 6.66
C HIS A 88 -12.88 6.99 6.55
N LEU A 89 -13.29 5.93 7.25
CA LEU A 89 -12.67 4.61 7.16
C LEU A 89 -13.31 3.84 6.00
N PHE A 90 -12.53 3.54 4.98
CA PHE A 90 -12.90 2.66 3.87
C PHE A 90 -12.48 1.24 4.22
N ILE A 91 -13.40 0.30 4.18
CA ILE A 91 -13.16 -1.12 4.43
C ILE A 91 -13.26 -1.88 3.11
N GLY A 92 -12.15 -2.45 2.67
CA GLY A 92 -12.05 -3.22 1.44
C GLY A 92 -11.97 -4.73 1.68
N GLU A 93 -12.68 -5.50 0.87
CA GLU A 93 -12.40 -6.92 0.70
C GLU A 93 -11.21 -7.09 -0.24
N ILE A 94 -10.23 -7.88 0.19
CA ILE A 94 -9.06 -8.22 -0.62
C ILE A 94 -9.48 -9.34 -1.58
N VAL A 95 -9.47 -9.05 -2.88
CA VAL A 95 -9.89 -10.01 -3.92
C VAL A 95 -8.70 -10.64 -4.65
N ARG A 96 -7.52 -10.00 -4.60
CA ARG A 96 -6.26 -10.52 -5.15
C ARG A 96 -5.06 -9.87 -4.46
N VAL A 97 -3.99 -10.63 -4.32
CA VAL A 97 -2.67 -10.14 -3.88
C VAL A 97 -1.64 -10.59 -4.90
N HIS A 98 -0.87 -9.64 -5.41
CA HIS A 98 0.28 -9.86 -6.28
C HIS A 98 1.55 -9.65 -5.47
N VAL A 99 2.50 -10.57 -5.59
CA VAL A 99 3.79 -10.49 -4.91
C VAL A 99 4.89 -10.92 -5.86
N ASP A 100 5.93 -10.10 -5.99
CA ASP A 100 7.12 -10.45 -6.75
C ASP A 100 7.83 -11.65 -6.11
N GLN A 101 8.21 -12.63 -6.93
CA GLN A 101 8.88 -13.84 -6.44
C GLN A 101 10.22 -13.52 -5.77
N GLU A 102 10.89 -12.46 -6.19
CA GLU A 102 12.21 -12.06 -5.68
C GLU A 102 12.16 -11.67 -4.21
N VAL A 103 11.02 -11.13 -3.75
CA VAL A 103 10.85 -10.69 -2.37
C VAL A 103 10.31 -11.77 -1.43
N LEU A 104 10.10 -12.99 -1.92
CA LEU A 104 9.66 -14.12 -1.10
C LEU A 104 10.83 -14.85 -0.43
N ASP A 105 10.61 -15.33 0.79
CA ASP A 105 11.49 -16.30 1.45
C ASP A 105 11.27 -17.72 0.88
N GLU A 106 12.10 -18.68 1.30
CA GLU A 106 12.01 -20.09 0.90
C GLU A 106 10.65 -20.75 1.23
N LYS A 107 9.84 -20.13 2.09
CA LYS A 107 8.51 -20.60 2.49
C LYS A 107 7.39 -19.84 1.79
N GLY A 108 7.71 -19.03 0.77
CA GLY A 108 6.75 -18.24 0.02
C GLY A 108 6.15 -17.07 0.80
N ARG A 109 6.82 -16.59 1.85
CA ARG A 109 6.38 -15.44 2.65
C ARG A 109 7.15 -14.19 2.26
N ILE A 110 6.51 -13.03 2.33
CA ILE A 110 7.17 -11.75 2.04
C ILE A 110 8.32 -11.54 3.04
N ASP A 111 9.53 -11.38 2.51
CA ASP A 111 10.73 -11.06 3.27
C ASP A 111 10.96 -9.56 3.26
N PHE A 112 10.71 -8.89 4.39
CA PHE A 112 10.86 -7.44 4.50
C PHE A 112 12.32 -7.00 4.36
N ALA A 113 13.29 -7.88 4.57
CA ALA A 113 14.70 -7.56 4.28
C ALA A 113 14.96 -7.38 2.78
N LYS A 114 14.16 -8.05 1.94
CA LYS A 114 14.22 -7.94 0.48
C LYS A 114 13.33 -6.83 -0.07
N VAL A 115 12.12 -6.67 0.47
CA VAL A 115 11.21 -5.58 0.09
C VAL A 115 11.76 -4.22 0.55
N SER A 116 12.39 -4.18 1.72
CA SER A 116 12.78 -2.94 2.41
C SER A 116 11.65 -1.89 2.41
N PRO A 117 10.44 -2.20 2.94
CA PRO A 117 9.37 -1.23 2.99
C PRO A 117 9.68 -0.17 4.05
N PHE A 118 8.91 0.91 4.06
CA PHE A 118 9.10 2.00 5.01
C PHE A 118 7.80 2.41 5.70
N VAL A 119 7.95 3.10 6.82
CA VAL A 119 6.85 3.71 7.58
C VAL A 119 7.05 5.21 7.68
N TYR A 120 5.95 5.94 7.71
CA TYR A 120 5.95 7.37 7.98
C TYR A 120 5.67 7.63 9.47
N ASN A 121 6.50 8.46 10.10
CA ASN A 121 6.32 8.90 11.48
C ASN A 121 6.66 10.39 11.59
N GLN A 122 5.65 11.23 11.83
CA GLN A 122 5.84 12.66 12.17
C GLN A 122 6.77 13.45 11.23
N GLY A 123 6.70 13.21 9.92
CA GLY A 123 7.53 13.89 8.92
C GLY A 123 8.78 13.12 8.51
N GLU A 124 9.03 11.96 9.10
CA GLU A 124 10.18 11.11 8.80
C GLU A 124 9.74 9.79 8.14
N TYR A 125 10.62 9.24 7.31
CA TYR A 125 10.49 7.91 6.74
C TYR A 125 11.53 6.97 7.35
N TRP A 126 11.09 5.80 7.81
CA TRP A 126 11.91 4.81 8.49
C TRP A 126 11.81 3.47 7.75
N SER A 127 12.93 2.85 7.39
CA SER A 127 12.94 1.53 6.73
C SER A 127 12.67 0.40 7.72
N LEU A 128 12.07 -0.69 7.21
CA LEU A 128 11.71 -1.90 7.96
C LEU A 128 12.50 -3.14 7.50
N ASN A 129 13.67 -2.95 6.92
CA ASN A 129 14.47 -4.05 6.34
C ASN A 129 15.14 -4.97 7.37
N GLN A 130 15.00 -4.68 8.66
CA GLN A 130 15.61 -5.47 9.72
C GLN A 130 14.57 -6.28 10.50
N LYS A 131 14.78 -7.60 10.54
CA LYS A 131 14.04 -8.50 11.42
C LYS A 131 14.58 -8.40 12.85
N ILE A 132 13.73 -7.94 13.78
CA ILE A 132 14.12 -7.72 15.18
C ILE A 132 13.66 -8.83 16.13
N GLY A 133 12.91 -9.81 15.65
CA GLY A 133 12.42 -10.92 16.48
C GLY A 133 11.40 -11.81 15.77
N LEU A 134 10.92 -12.82 16.48
CA LEU A 134 9.87 -13.73 16.02
C LEU A 134 8.63 -13.57 16.88
N HIS A 135 7.44 -13.70 16.29
CA HIS A 135 6.20 -13.75 17.05
C HIS A 135 6.25 -14.85 18.12
N GLY A 136 5.87 -14.51 19.36
CA GLY A 136 5.90 -15.43 20.50
C GLY A 136 7.28 -15.60 21.16
N PHE A 137 8.29 -14.80 20.82
CA PHE A 137 9.61 -14.85 21.48
C PHE A 137 9.54 -14.67 23.00
N SER A 138 8.56 -13.91 23.50
CA SER A 138 8.30 -13.71 24.93
C SER A 138 7.88 -14.99 25.69
N LYS A 139 7.50 -16.05 24.98
CA LYS A 139 7.07 -17.34 25.56
C LYS A 139 8.09 -18.47 25.36
N ARG A 140 9.15 -18.26 24.57
CA ARG A 140 10.22 -19.23 24.37
C ARG A 140 11.24 -19.05 25.49
N LEU A 141 11.01 -19.74 26.61
CA LEU A 141 12.07 -19.99 27.60
C LEU A 141 13.21 -20.71 26.88
N GLU A 142 14.43 -20.21 27.07
CA GLU A 142 15.67 -20.85 26.59
C GLU A 142 15.64 -22.33 26.99
N ARG A 143 15.71 -23.21 25.97
CA ARG A 143 15.97 -24.64 26.13
C ARG A 143 17.29 -24.94 25.46
#